data_AF-A0ABD3C7N8-F1
#
_entry.id   AF-A0ABD3C7N8-F1
#
_cell.length_a   1.000
_cell.length_b   1.000
_cell.length_c   1.000
_cell.angle_alpha   90.00
_cell.angle_beta   90.00
_cell.angle_gamma   90.00
#
_symmetry.space_group_name_H-M   'P 1'
#
loop_
_entity.id
_entity.type
_entity.pdbx_description
1 polymer ?
#
loop_
_entity_poly.entity_id
_entity_poly.type
_entity_poly.pdbx_seq_one_letter_code
_entity_poly.pdbx_strand_id
1 'polypeptide(L)'
;MATNPSAAISVLNIKNFIPITLEMDNSQYSSWSELFKIYCRACEVLDHLKLKETEKSRKKDAEASWDRIDAIILQWIYGTISNDLLHTILKPDATAAQAWASLTGIFQDNKTSCAIYLEHSFANTKLDNFANISAYCQALKSLSDQLSNVGAPISNDRLVLQLISGLNEQFDGVAIIVNRSQNSSSNTQATMQS
;
A
#
# COMPACT_ATOMS: atom_id res chain seq x y z
N MET A 1 32.85 19.97 -24.79
CA MET A 1 32.19 20.52 -23.58
C MET A 1 30.97 19.66 -23.30
N ALA A 2 31.08 18.73 -22.35
CA ALA A 2 29.94 17.93 -21.92
C ALA A 2 29.10 18.80 -20.97
N THR A 3 27.89 19.14 -21.39
CA THR A 3 26.89 19.79 -20.54
C THR A 3 26.54 18.83 -19.41
N ASN A 4 26.96 19.18 -18.19
CA ASN A 4 26.61 18.47 -16.97
C ASN A 4 25.08 18.59 -16.76
N PRO A 5 24.31 17.49 -16.72
CA PRO A 5 22.85 17.54 -16.59
C PRO A 5 22.39 18.19 -15.27
N SER A 6 23.29 18.35 -14.29
CA SER A 6 23.04 19.04 -13.02
C SER A 6 22.70 20.54 -13.16
N ALA A 7 22.96 21.18 -14.29
CA ALA A 7 22.94 22.65 -14.39
C ALA A 7 21.57 23.33 -14.52
N ALA A 8 20.45 22.60 -14.66
CA ALA A 8 19.15 23.26 -14.79
C ALA A 8 17.96 22.43 -14.30
N ILE A 9 17.98 21.98 -13.04
CA ILE A 9 16.71 21.74 -12.35
C ILE A 9 16.11 23.12 -12.06
N SER A 10 15.50 23.71 -13.08
CA SER A 10 14.60 24.84 -12.89
C SER A 10 13.50 24.39 -11.94
N VAL A 11 12.95 25.30 -11.15
CA VAL A 11 11.75 25.06 -10.33
C VAL A 11 10.57 24.83 -11.30
N LEU A 12 10.61 23.69 -12.00
CA LEU A 12 9.56 23.25 -12.89
C LEU A 12 8.35 23.03 -12.00
N ASN A 13 7.22 23.57 -12.46
CA ASN A 13 5.95 23.43 -11.78
C ASN A 13 5.58 21.95 -11.83
N ILE A 14 5.96 21.20 -10.79
CA ILE A 14 5.80 19.74 -10.70
C ILE A 14 4.35 19.31 -10.98
N LYS A 15 3.39 20.20 -10.74
CA LYS A 15 1.97 20.00 -11.06
C LYS A 15 1.70 19.70 -12.54
N ASN A 16 2.57 20.13 -13.45
CA ASN A 16 2.45 19.79 -14.88
C ASN A 16 2.78 18.32 -15.16
N PHE A 17 3.60 17.68 -14.31
CA PHE A 17 4.03 16.29 -14.46
C PHE A 17 3.27 15.33 -13.54
N ILE A 18 2.78 15.86 -12.41
CA ILE A 18 1.95 15.14 -11.45
C ILE A 18 0.65 15.94 -11.29
N PRO A 19 -0.36 15.71 -12.14
CA PRO A 19 -1.64 16.43 -12.10
C PRO A 19 -2.55 15.95 -10.96
N ILE A 20 -2.02 15.17 -10.03
CA ILE A 20 -2.72 14.60 -8.88
C ILE A 20 -2.27 15.33 -7.63
N THR A 21 -3.23 15.82 -6.86
CA THR A 21 -2.97 16.26 -5.47
C THR A 21 -3.26 15.07 -4.56
N LEU A 22 -2.27 14.67 -3.76
CA LEU A 22 -2.45 13.59 -2.79
C LEU A 22 -3.32 14.08 -1.62
N GLU A 23 -4.40 13.37 -1.36
CA GLU A 23 -5.33 13.64 -0.26
C GLU A 23 -5.30 12.51 0.77
N MET A 24 -5.86 12.77 1.95
CA MET A 24 -5.90 11.80 3.05
C MET A 24 -6.75 10.55 2.70
N ASP A 25 -7.61 10.63 1.69
CA ASP A 25 -8.57 9.60 1.27
C ASP A 25 -7.94 8.36 0.58
N ASN A 26 -6.61 8.28 0.50
CA ASN A 26 -5.78 7.11 0.14
C ASN A 26 -5.95 6.57 -1.30
N SER A 27 -7.04 6.90 -2.00
CA SER A 27 -7.39 6.32 -3.30
C SER A 27 -6.32 6.52 -4.39
N GLN A 28 -5.55 7.60 -4.28
CA GLN A 28 -4.56 7.99 -5.30
C GLN A 28 -3.10 7.82 -4.84
N TYR A 29 -2.83 7.32 -3.64
CA TYR A 29 -1.45 7.21 -3.13
C TYR A 29 -0.56 6.36 -4.04
N SER A 30 -1.06 5.22 -4.51
CA SER A 30 -0.30 4.34 -5.43
C SER A 30 0.05 5.08 -6.74
N SER A 31 -0.92 5.76 -7.34
CA SER A 31 -0.72 6.52 -8.59
C SER A 31 0.21 7.71 -8.40
N TRP A 32 -0.03 8.51 -7.35
CA TRP A 32 0.79 9.66 -7.01
C TRP A 32 2.23 9.26 -6.73
N SER A 33 2.44 8.22 -5.91
CA SER A 33 3.78 7.79 -5.53
C SER A 33 4.58 7.24 -6.71
N GLU A 34 3.95 6.55 -7.66
CA GLU A 34 4.64 6.07 -8.85
C GLU A 34 4.97 7.22 -9.82
N LEU A 35 4.04 8.14 -10.06
CA LEU A 35 4.29 9.34 -10.87
C LEU A 35 5.42 10.19 -10.29
N PHE A 36 5.45 10.36 -8.97
CA PHE A 36 6.51 11.08 -8.27
C PHE A 36 7.88 10.41 -8.46
N LYS A 37 7.96 9.08 -8.27
CA LYS A 37 9.20 8.33 -8.52
C LYS A 37 9.65 8.40 -9.97
N ILE A 38 8.74 8.32 -10.94
CA ILE A 38 9.05 8.46 -12.37
C ILE A 38 9.67 9.83 -12.64
N TYR A 39 9.07 10.90 -12.11
CA TYR A 39 9.60 12.25 -12.26
C TYR A 39 10.99 12.42 -11.63
N CYS A 40 11.19 11.91 -10.41
CA CYS A 40 12.51 11.91 -9.77
C CYS A 40 13.55 11.10 -10.54
N ARG A 41 13.18 9.97 -11.16
CA ARG A 41 14.07 9.18 -12.04
C ARG A 41 14.46 9.97 -13.29
N ALA A 42 13.49 10.64 -13.94
CA ALA A 42 13.75 11.46 -15.11
C ALA A 42 14.69 12.65 -14.82
N CYS A 43 14.66 13.15 -13.58
CA CYS A 43 15.55 14.21 -13.11
C CYS A 43 16.87 13.68 -12.49
N GLU A 44 17.09 12.36 -12.45
CA GLU A 44 18.27 11.72 -11.82
C GLU A 44 18.44 12.01 -10.31
N VAL A 45 17.34 12.25 -9.59
CA VAL A 45 17.35 12.64 -8.16
C VAL A 45 16.66 11.64 -7.22
N LEU A 46 16.36 10.43 -7.70
CA LEU A 46 15.62 9.42 -6.93
C LEU A 46 16.30 9.08 -5.58
N ASP A 47 17.63 9.21 -5.47
CA ASP A 47 18.37 8.93 -4.25
C ASP A 47 18.05 9.86 -3.08
N HIS A 48 17.43 11.02 -3.33
CA HIS A 48 16.93 11.91 -2.26
C HIS A 48 15.71 11.37 -1.52
N LEU A 49 14.99 10.39 -2.08
CA LEU A 49 13.84 9.78 -1.41
C LEU A 49 14.25 8.65 -0.44
N LYS A 50 15.52 8.23 -0.48
CA LYS A 50 16.05 7.17 0.37
C LYS A 50 16.55 7.77 1.68
N LEU A 51 16.10 7.23 2.82
CA LEU A 51 16.69 7.53 4.12
C LEU A 51 18.17 7.14 4.07
N LYS A 52 19.07 8.12 4.20
CA LYS A 52 20.51 7.88 4.18
C LYS A 52 20.99 7.34 5.53
N GLU A 53 21.64 6.18 5.49
CA GLU A 53 22.52 5.73 6.56
C GLU A 53 23.86 6.46 6.43
N THR A 54 24.05 7.49 7.27
CA THR A 54 25.33 8.16 7.59
C THR A 54 26.12 8.90 6.50
N GLU A 55 26.43 10.16 6.80
CA GLU A 55 27.03 11.21 5.97
C GLU A 55 28.53 11.08 5.65
N LYS A 56 29.16 9.92 5.85
CA LYS A 56 30.63 9.83 5.78
C LYS A 56 31.13 9.70 4.34
N SER A 57 31.25 10.81 3.58
CA SER A 57 32.27 11.04 2.51
C SER A 57 31.93 12.06 1.41
N ARG A 58 30.90 12.93 1.54
CA ARG A 58 30.64 13.93 0.48
C ARG A 58 31.58 15.13 0.58
N LYS A 59 32.15 15.56 -0.55
CA LYS A 59 32.94 16.80 -0.65
C LYS A 59 32.02 18.00 -0.38
N LYS A 60 32.53 19.05 0.26
CA LYS A 60 31.76 20.25 0.67
C LYS A 60 30.97 20.92 -0.47
N ASP A 61 31.52 20.97 -1.69
CA ASP A 61 30.81 21.52 -2.86
C ASP A 61 29.70 20.58 -3.37
N ALA A 62 29.87 19.27 -3.22
CA ALA A 62 28.84 18.27 -3.54
C ALA A 62 27.75 18.20 -2.47
N GLU A 63 28.04 18.65 -1.25
CA GLU A 63 27.10 18.78 -0.13
C GLU A 63 26.17 19.98 -0.34
N ALA A 64 26.71 21.16 -0.67
CA ALA A 64 25.88 22.34 -0.96
C ALA A 64 24.94 22.14 -2.17
N SER A 65 25.41 21.42 -3.21
CA SER A 65 24.55 21.03 -4.33
C SER A 65 23.48 20.01 -3.92
N TRP A 66 23.77 19.14 -2.96
CA TRP A 66 22.82 18.15 -2.47
C TRP A 66 21.68 18.82 -1.69
N ASP A 67 22.00 19.69 -0.74
CA ASP A 67 20.98 20.34 0.10
C ASP A 67 20.04 21.20 -0.73
N ARG A 68 20.58 21.87 -1.76
CA ARG A 68 19.76 22.62 -2.73
C ARG A 68 18.78 21.71 -3.47
N ILE A 69 19.23 20.55 -3.96
CA ILE A 69 18.37 19.59 -4.66
C ILE A 69 17.34 18.98 -3.70
N ASP A 70 17.75 18.67 -2.47
CA ASP A 70 16.87 18.14 -1.45
C ASP A 70 15.72 19.10 -1.13
N ALA A 71 16.03 20.39 -0.95
CA ALA A 71 15.03 21.44 -0.73
C ALA A 71 14.05 21.59 -1.92
N ILE A 72 14.53 21.43 -3.16
CA ILE A 72 13.66 21.46 -4.35
C ILE A 72 12.69 20.26 -4.33
N ILE A 73 13.17 19.07 -3.99
CA ILE A 73 12.33 17.86 -3.95
C ILE A 73 11.35 17.92 -2.77
N LEU A 74 11.75 18.50 -1.65
CA LEU A 74 10.86 18.75 -0.53
C LEU A 74 9.74 19.71 -0.93
N GLN A 75 10.06 20.81 -1.63
CA GLN A 75 9.08 21.74 -2.20
C GLN A 75 8.12 21.04 -3.18
N TRP A 76 8.62 20.08 -3.95
CA TRP A 76 7.82 19.26 -4.86
C TRP A 76 6.85 18.34 -4.12
N ILE A 77 7.28 17.69 -3.05
CA ILE A 77 6.40 16.88 -2.19
C ILE A 77 5.30 17.79 -1.65
N TYR A 78 5.66 18.91 -1.00
CA TYR A 78 4.69 19.84 -0.42
C TYR A 78 3.75 20.47 -1.47
N GLY A 79 4.23 20.68 -2.69
CA GLY A 79 3.43 21.23 -3.78
C GLY A 79 2.44 20.24 -4.41
N THR A 80 2.54 18.94 -4.13
CA THR A 80 1.71 17.88 -4.73
C THR A 80 0.85 17.13 -3.71
N ILE A 81 0.81 17.59 -2.46
CA ILE A 81 -0.06 17.07 -1.41
C ILE A 81 -1.09 18.14 -0.99
N SER A 82 -2.19 17.69 -0.40
CA SER A 82 -3.20 18.56 0.23
C SER A 82 -2.64 19.30 1.44
N ASN A 83 -3.28 20.41 1.82
CA ASN A 83 -2.91 21.16 3.01
C ASN A 83 -2.98 20.30 4.28
N ASP A 84 -3.95 19.39 4.39
CA ASP A 84 -4.08 18.53 5.58
C ASP A 84 -2.88 17.60 5.75
N LEU A 85 -2.43 16.98 4.66
CA LEU A 85 -1.21 16.16 4.67
C LEU A 85 0.03 17.00 4.94
N LEU A 86 0.11 18.21 4.36
CA LEU A 86 1.20 19.13 4.62
C LEU A 86 1.31 19.43 6.12
N HIS A 87 0.24 19.85 6.77
CA HIS A 87 0.23 20.11 8.22
C HIS A 87 0.57 18.86 9.04
N THR A 88 0.27 17.67 8.54
CA THR A 88 0.56 16.40 9.22
C THR A 88 2.05 16.04 9.18
N ILE A 89 2.72 16.26 8.04
CA ILE A 89 4.12 15.81 7.84
C ILE A 89 5.16 16.93 7.98
N LEU A 90 4.75 18.20 7.95
CA LEU A 90 5.65 19.35 7.98
C LEU A 90 6.42 19.39 9.30
N LYS A 91 7.75 19.36 9.20
CA LYS A 91 8.68 19.45 10.33
C LYS A 91 9.79 20.44 10.01
N PRO A 92 10.30 21.19 11.01
CA PRO A 92 11.48 22.03 10.83
C PRO A 92 12.66 21.21 10.31
N ASP A 93 13.40 21.77 9.35
CA ASP A 93 14.61 21.18 8.77
C ASP A 93 14.44 19.73 8.26
N ALA A 94 13.23 19.37 7.83
CA ALA A 94 12.96 18.07 7.25
C ALA A 94 13.65 17.91 5.88
N THR A 95 14.15 16.70 5.64
CA THR A 95 14.67 16.29 4.32
C THR A 95 13.55 15.72 3.44
N ALA A 96 13.77 15.72 2.13
CA ALA A 96 12.87 15.05 1.18
C ALA A 96 12.62 13.57 1.56
N ALA A 97 13.66 12.85 1.98
CA ALA A 97 13.57 11.47 2.44
C ALA A 97 12.64 11.31 3.66
N GLN A 98 12.73 12.22 4.64
CA GLN A 98 11.89 12.18 5.85
C GLN A 98 10.42 12.50 5.52
N ALA A 99 10.16 13.47 4.67
CA ALA A 99 8.80 13.79 4.21
C ALA A 99 8.20 12.61 3.42
N TRP A 100 8.97 12.01 2.52
CA TRP A 100 8.60 10.83 1.76
C TRP A 100 8.28 9.62 2.67
N ALA A 101 9.14 9.36 3.65
CA ALA A 101 8.94 8.29 4.63
C ALA A 101 7.70 8.53 5.49
N SER A 102 7.43 9.77 5.90
CA SER A 102 6.23 10.13 6.69
C SER A 102 4.95 9.88 5.89
N LEU A 103 4.90 10.30 4.62
CA LEU A 103 3.77 10.00 3.73
C LEU A 103 3.61 8.48 3.55
N THR A 104 4.71 7.77 3.27
CA THR A 104 4.68 6.32 3.12
C THR A 104 4.09 5.63 4.36
N GLY A 105 4.51 6.07 5.55
CA GLY A 105 3.98 5.58 6.83
C GLY A 105 2.48 5.81 6.97
N ILE A 106 2.00 7.04 6.76
CA ILE A 106 0.56 7.39 6.86
C ILE A 106 -0.30 6.45 6.00
N PHE A 107 0.08 6.25 4.73
CA PHE A 107 -0.72 5.43 3.82
C PHE A 107 -0.51 3.93 4.04
N GLN A 108 0.62 3.50 4.59
CA GLN A 108 0.83 2.11 4.99
C GLN A 108 0.08 1.74 6.27
N ASP A 109 0.03 2.65 7.25
CA ASP A 109 -0.76 2.48 8.48
C ASP A 109 -2.26 2.52 8.20
N ASN A 110 -2.69 3.39 7.27
CA ASN A 110 -4.07 3.40 6.78
C ASN A 110 -4.42 2.06 6.12
N LYS A 111 -3.56 1.54 5.23
CA LYS A 111 -3.76 0.20 4.62
C LYS A 111 -3.81 -0.90 5.67
N THR A 112 -2.94 -0.85 6.68
CA THR A 112 -2.91 -1.85 7.77
C THR A 112 -4.18 -1.78 8.62
N SER A 113 -4.63 -0.57 8.98
CA SER A 113 -5.88 -0.37 9.74
C SER A 113 -7.10 -0.80 8.94
N CYS A 114 -7.12 -0.48 7.64
CA CYS A 114 -8.17 -0.91 6.72
C CYS A 114 -8.18 -2.43 6.56
N ALA A 115 -7.01 -3.06 6.42
CA ALA A 115 -6.87 -4.51 6.40
C ALA A 115 -7.42 -5.16 7.67
N ILE A 116 -7.06 -4.65 8.86
CA ILE A 116 -7.56 -5.15 10.15
C ILE A 116 -9.09 -5.05 10.22
N TYR A 117 -9.66 -3.90 9.84
CA TYR A 117 -11.11 -3.71 9.84
C TYR A 117 -11.83 -4.67 8.87
N LEU A 118 -11.31 -4.81 7.65
CA LEU A 118 -11.86 -5.71 6.64
C LEU A 118 -11.72 -7.18 7.07
N GLU A 119 -10.61 -7.54 7.70
CA GLU A 119 -10.34 -8.89 8.20
C GLU A 119 -11.25 -9.23 9.39
N HIS A 120 -11.50 -8.28 10.29
CA HIS A 120 -12.51 -8.40 11.33
C HIS A 120 -13.92 -8.57 10.75
N SER A 121 -14.27 -7.75 9.74
CA SER A 121 -15.56 -7.86 9.05
C SER A 121 -15.70 -9.23 8.38
N PHE A 122 -14.65 -9.69 7.70
CA PHE A 122 -14.59 -10.99 7.06
C PHE A 122 -14.79 -12.13 8.06
N ALA A 123 -14.05 -12.15 9.18
CA ALA A 123 -14.14 -13.18 10.20
C ALA A 123 -15.52 -13.24 10.90
N ASN A 124 -16.20 -12.10 11.01
CA ASN A 124 -17.52 -11.98 11.65
C ASN A 124 -18.70 -12.03 10.68
N THR A 125 -18.45 -12.20 9.38
CA THR A 125 -19.53 -12.36 8.40
C THR A 125 -20.17 -13.74 8.59
N LYS A 126 -21.47 -13.76 8.90
CA LYS A 126 -22.27 -14.96 9.13
C LYS A 126 -23.46 -14.99 8.18
N LEU A 127 -23.90 -16.19 7.79
CA LEU A 127 -25.04 -16.41 6.90
C LEU A 127 -26.33 -15.76 7.43
N ASP A 128 -26.51 -15.72 8.76
CA ASP A 128 -27.70 -15.16 9.42
C ASP A 128 -27.92 -13.66 9.12
N ASN A 129 -26.87 -12.95 8.70
CA ASN A 129 -26.97 -11.54 8.30
C ASN A 129 -27.43 -11.34 6.84
N PHE A 130 -27.70 -12.43 6.11
CA PHE A 130 -28.04 -12.40 4.68
C PHE A 130 -29.31 -13.19 4.38
N ALA A 131 -30.02 -12.76 3.33
CA ALA A 131 -31.27 -13.41 2.91
C ALA A 131 -31.07 -14.84 2.36
N ASN A 132 -29.86 -15.17 1.87
CA ASN A 132 -29.54 -16.49 1.30
C ASN A 132 -28.02 -16.70 1.17
N ILE A 133 -27.63 -17.95 0.86
CA ILE A 133 -26.23 -18.37 0.70
C ILE A 133 -25.52 -17.59 -0.41
N SER A 134 -26.20 -17.29 -1.53
CA SER A 134 -25.57 -16.54 -2.63
C SER A 134 -25.15 -15.14 -2.20
N ALA A 135 -26.01 -14.42 -1.47
CA ALA A 135 -25.71 -13.09 -0.94
C ALA A 135 -24.54 -13.13 0.07
N TYR A 136 -24.50 -14.15 0.92
CA TYR A 136 -23.39 -14.38 1.85
C TYR A 136 -22.06 -14.65 1.11
N CYS A 137 -22.06 -15.56 0.12
CA CYS A 137 -20.87 -15.84 -0.69
C CYS A 137 -20.36 -14.59 -1.43
N GLN A 138 -21.28 -13.78 -1.95
CA GLN A 138 -20.93 -12.53 -2.64
C GLN A 138 -20.32 -11.50 -1.69
N ALA A 139 -20.84 -11.39 -0.46
CA ALA A 139 -20.27 -10.51 0.57
C ALA A 139 -18.85 -10.95 0.97
N LEU A 140 -18.62 -12.24 1.20
CA LEU A 140 -17.29 -12.77 1.48
C LEU A 140 -16.30 -12.53 0.32
N LYS A 141 -16.76 -12.74 -0.92
CA LYS A 141 -15.94 -12.45 -2.10
C LYS A 141 -15.58 -10.97 -2.19
N SER A 142 -16.55 -10.07 -1.97
CA SER A 142 -16.29 -8.63 -1.96
C SER A 142 -15.28 -8.22 -0.89
N LEU A 143 -15.38 -8.76 0.33
CA LEU A 143 -14.42 -8.51 1.40
C LEU A 143 -13.03 -9.05 1.05
N SER A 144 -12.95 -10.25 0.46
CA SER A 144 -11.70 -10.81 -0.04
C SER A 144 -11.04 -9.95 -1.13
N ASP A 145 -11.84 -9.43 -2.07
CA ASP A 145 -11.37 -8.57 -3.15
C ASP A 145 -10.87 -7.21 -2.57
N GLN A 146 -11.58 -6.64 -1.59
CA GLN A 146 -11.15 -5.43 -0.89
C GLN A 146 -9.86 -5.63 -0.09
N LEU A 147 -9.72 -6.76 0.59
CA LEU A 147 -8.51 -7.17 1.30
C LEU A 147 -7.31 -7.30 0.35
N SER A 148 -7.52 -7.84 -0.85
CA SER A 148 -6.51 -7.86 -1.91
C SER A 148 -6.10 -6.44 -2.35
N ASN A 149 -7.06 -5.53 -2.52
CA ASN A 149 -6.80 -4.14 -2.93
C ASN A 149 -5.96 -3.35 -1.91
N VAL A 150 -6.07 -3.65 -0.62
CA VAL A 150 -5.26 -3.02 0.43
C VAL A 150 -3.94 -3.75 0.70
N GLY A 151 -3.63 -4.80 -0.06
CA GLY A 151 -2.37 -5.55 0.03
C GLY A 151 -2.38 -6.67 1.06
N ALA A 152 -3.55 -7.10 1.54
CA ALA A 152 -3.73 -8.18 2.51
C ALA A 152 -4.58 -9.33 1.92
N PRO A 153 -4.17 -9.98 0.81
CA PRO A 153 -4.97 -10.99 0.14
C PRO A 153 -5.28 -12.19 1.05
N ILE A 154 -6.51 -12.69 0.96
CA ILE A 154 -6.96 -13.89 1.68
C ILE A 154 -6.71 -15.13 0.81
N SER A 155 -6.16 -16.18 1.40
CA SER A 155 -5.98 -17.46 0.72
C SER A 155 -7.32 -18.16 0.45
N ASN A 156 -7.39 -18.93 -0.63
CA ASN A 156 -8.60 -19.70 -0.95
C ASN A 156 -9.02 -20.64 0.20
N ASP A 157 -8.06 -21.26 0.89
CA ASP A 157 -8.34 -22.14 2.03
C ASP A 157 -9.01 -21.39 3.19
N ARG A 158 -8.54 -20.16 3.45
CA ARG A 158 -9.13 -19.29 4.47
C ARG A 158 -10.52 -18.79 4.05
N LEU A 159 -10.72 -18.54 2.75
CA LEU A 159 -12.03 -18.21 2.19
C LEU A 159 -13.03 -19.35 2.37
N VAL A 160 -12.62 -20.58 2.08
CA VAL A 160 -13.44 -21.79 2.28
C VAL A 160 -13.72 -22.03 3.77
N LEU A 161 -12.71 -21.89 4.62
CA LEU A 161 -12.88 -22.06 6.07
C LEU A 161 -13.87 -21.05 6.64
N GLN A 162 -13.81 -19.78 6.23
CA GLN A 162 -14.78 -18.77 6.63
C GLN A 162 -16.17 -19.07 6.09
N LEU A 163 -16.27 -19.48 4.82
CA LEU A 163 -17.53 -19.88 4.20
C LEU A 163 -18.23 -20.93 5.06
N ILE A 164 -17.52 -22.00 5.42
CA ILE A 164 -18.03 -23.11 6.24
C ILE A 164 -18.37 -22.65 7.66
N SER A 165 -17.48 -21.88 8.29
CA SER A 165 -17.60 -21.43 9.69
C SER A 165 -18.69 -20.37 9.90
N GLY A 166 -19.17 -19.73 8.83
CA GLY A 166 -20.28 -18.79 8.88
C GLY A 166 -21.61 -19.36 8.44
N LEU A 167 -21.69 -20.65 8.07
CA LEU A 167 -22.97 -21.35 7.91
C LEU A 167 -23.67 -21.47 9.27
N ASN A 168 -25.01 -21.47 9.26
CA ASN A 168 -25.82 -21.71 10.46
C ASN A 168 -26.15 -23.21 10.60
N GLU A 169 -26.73 -23.61 11.75
CA GLU A 169 -27.03 -25.01 12.10
C GLU A 169 -27.89 -25.75 11.06
N GLN A 170 -28.64 -25.03 10.22
CA GLN A 170 -29.44 -25.63 9.15
C GLN A 170 -28.58 -26.23 8.02
N PHE A 171 -27.30 -25.84 7.93
CA PHE A 171 -26.35 -26.29 6.92
C PHE A 171 -25.14 -27.04 7.50
N ASP A 172 -25.17 -27.37 8.80
CA ASP A 172 -24.06 -28.05 9.50
C ASP A 172 -23.72 -29.42 8.87
N GLY A 173 -24.74 -30.12 8.35
CA GLY A 173 -24.55 -31.38 7.62
C GLY A 173 -23.71 -31.22 6.34
N VAL A 174 -23.77 -30.06 5.67
CA VAL A 174 -22.99 -29.77 4.45
C VAL A 174 -21.54 -29.40 4.81
N ALA A 175 -21.34 -28.65 5.91
CA ALA A 175 -20.02 -28.34 6.45
C ALA A 175 -19.19 -29.60 6.75
N ILE A 176 -19.84 -30.62 7.35
CA ILE A 176 -19.21 -31.90 7.66
C ILE A 176 -18.79 -32.65 6.38
N ILE A 177 -19.62 -32.64 5.34
CA ILE A 177 -19.33 -33.34 4.08
C ILE A 177 -18.15 -32.70 3.33
N VAL A 178 -18.11 -31.36 3.27
CA VAL A 178 -17.02 -30.62 2.61
C VAL A 178 -15.69 -30.86 3.33
N ASN A 179 -15.67 -30.78 4.68
CA ASN A 179 -14.46 -31.05 5.46
C ASN A 179 -13.94 -32.50 5.29
N ARG A 180 -14.85 -33.47 5.18
CA ARG A 180 -14.49 -34.89 4.95
C ARG A 180 -13.91 -35.13 3.56
N SER A 181 -14.44 -34.44 2.55
CA SER A 181 -13.95 -34.54 1.18
C SER A 181 -12.51 -34.02 1.04
N GLN A 182 -12.20 -32.86 1.64
CA GLN A 182 -10.85 -32.29 1.63
C GLN A 182 -9.82 -33.18 2.36
N ASN A 183 -10.15 -33.70 3.54
CA ASN A 183 -9.26 -34.61 4.28
C ASN A 183 -9.03 -35.95 3.54
N SER A 184 -10.02 -36.44 2.79
CA SER A 184 -9.86 -37.66 1.99
C SER A 184 -8.85 -37.49 0.84
N SER A 185 -8.79 -36.30 0.26
CA SER A 185 -7.84 -35.95 -0.82
C SER A 185 -6.41 -35.81 -0.29
N SER A 186 -6.23 -35.33 0.94
CA SER A 186 -4.91 -35.25 1.59
C SER A 186 -4.36 -36.63 1.98
N ASN A 187 -5.22 -37.54 2.43
CA ASN A 187 -4.79 -38.90 2.82
C ASN A 187 -4.41 -39.78 1.62
N THR A 188 -5.00 -39.58 0.44
CA THR A 188 -4.65 -40.36 -0.75
C THR A 188 -3.26 -40.01 -1.31
N GLN A 189 -2.78 -38.79 -1.08
CA GLN A 189 -1.41 -38.39 -1.47
C GLN A 189 -0.34 -38.96 -0.53
N ALA A 190 -0.65 -39.13 0.76
CA ALA A 190 0.29 -39.71 1.74
C ALA A 190 0.52 -41.22 1.53
N THR A 191 -0.47 -41.96 1.01
CA THR A 191 -0.34 -43.41 0.78
C THR A 191 0.36 -43.77 -0.53
N MET A 192 0.57 -42.82 -1.45
CA MET A 192 1.27 -43.06 -2.73
C MET A 192 2.79 -42.75 -2.68
N GLN A 193 3.31 -42.28 -1.54
CA GLN A 193 4.73 -41.99 -1.34
C GLN A 193 5.41 -42.91 -0.29
N SER A 194 4.75 -43.98 0.15
CA SER A 194 5.32 -44.99 1.08
C SER A 194 5.63 -46.30 0.37
#